data_AF-A0A7C1EFM2-F1
#
_entry.id   AF-A0A7C1EFM2-F1
#
_cell.length_a   1.000
_cell.length_b   1.000
_cell.length_c   1.000
_cell.angle_alpha   90.00
_cell.angle_beta   90.00
_cell.angle_gamma   90.00
#
_symmetry.space_group_name_H-M   'P 1'
#
loop_
_entity.id
_entity.type
_entity.pdbx_description
1 polymer ?
#
loop_
_entity_poly.entity_id
_entity_poly.type
_entity_poly.pdbx_seq_one_letter_code
_entity_poly.pdbx_strand_id
1 'polypeptide(L)'
;WERVWTAPMLGVRESRRIVGEYVLTQNDIEAGLSQQQHADIVAIADHALDLHAEHGGCRELSEPYGIPFRCLVPKGFHNLLIASRAASFSHIAASSCRLSRTIMQLGQAAGMSLRGAKRQPSGVSSLRSEAWHEGRRPSP
;
A
#
# COMPACT_ATOMS: atom_id res chain seq x y z
N TRP A 1 -27.46 -8.11 -26.37
CA TRP A 1 -26.90 -7.49 -25.15
C TRP A 1 -26.96 -5.99 -25.36
N GLU A 2 -27.61 -5.26 -24.45
CA GLU A 2 -27.73 -3.80 -24.53
C GLU A 2 -26.65 -3.17 -23.64
N ARG A 3 -25.90 -2.20 -24.18
CA ARG A 3 -24.81 -1.55 -23.47
C ARG A 3 -25.38 -0.48 -22.52
N VAL A 4 -25.63 -0.87 -21.27
CA VAL A 4 -26.29 -0.03 -20.26
C VAL A 4 -25.42 1.12 -19.76
N TRP A 5 -24.09 1.01 -19.85
CA TRP A 5 -23.19 2.03 -19.35
C TRP A 5 -21.79 1.99 -19.97
N THR A 6 -21.13 3.14 -20.01
CA THR A 6 -19.70 3.30 -20.29
C THR A 6 -19.07 4.28 -19.31
N ALA A 7 -17.78 4.11 -19.05
CA ALA A 7 -17.02 5.03 -18.21
C ALA A 7 -17.14 6.47 -18.74
N PRO A 8 -17.29 7.48 -17.85
CA PRO A 8 -17.41 8.88 -18.26
C PRO A 8 -16.13 9.40 -18.93
N MET A 9 -14.99 8.74 -18.69
CA MET A 9 -13.71 9.02 -19.33
C MET A 9 -12.87 7.75 -19.42
N LEU A 10 -12.34 7.46 -20.61
CA LEU A 10 -11.37 6.39 -20.82
C LEU A 10 -9.98 6.83 -20.35
N GLY A 11 -9.18 5.89 -19.86
CA GLY A 11 -7.78 6.17 -19.47
C GLY A 11 -7.61 6.78 -18.07
N VAL A 12 -8.66 6.86 -17.24
CA VAL A 12 -8.53 7.28 -15.84
C VAL A 12 -7.71 6.24 -15.06
N ARG A 13 -6.47 6.60 -14.76
CA ARG A 13 -5.47 5.73 -14.12
C ARG A 13 -5.34 5.95 -12.62
N GLU A 14 -5.99 7.00 -12.10
CA GLU A 14 -5.99 7.40 -10.70
C GLU A 14 -7.38 7.80 -10.20
N SER A 15 -7.59 7.68 -8.88
CA SER A 15 -8.82 8.07 -8.20
C SER A 15 -8.47 8.61 -6.81
N ARG A 16 -9.48 8.83 -5.97
CA ARG A 16 -9.32 9.25 -4.59
C ARG A 16 -8.48 8.25 -3.80
N ARG A 17 -7.59 8.77 -2.97
CA ARG A 17 -6.78 8.04 -1.99
C ARG A 17 -7.02 8.63 -0.61
N ILE A 18 -6.82 7.82 0.41
CA ILE A 18 -6.91 8.26 1.80
C ILE A 18 -5.58 8.84 2.29
N VAL A 19 -5.66 9.72 3.28
CA VAL A 19 -4.49 10.11 4.07
C VAL A 19 -4.38 9.14 5.24
N GLY A 20 -3.33 8.33 5.23
CA GLY A 20 -3.04 7.34 6.25
C GLY A 20 -2.15 7.87 7.36
N GLU A 21 -1.76 6.99 8.28
CA GLU A 21 -0.73 7.29 9.28
C GLU A 21 0.65 7.53 8.64
N TYR A 22 0.88 6.94 7.47
CA TYR A 22 2.01 7.25 6.60
C TYR A 22 1.54 7.41 5.15
N VAL A 23 2.17 8.31 4.41
CA VAL A 23 1.94 8.49 2.96
C VAL A 23 3.21 8.06 2.25
N LEU A 24 3.14 7.00 1.43
CA LEU A 24 4.30 6.59 0.62
C LEU A 24 4.62 7.68 -0.41
N THR A 25 5.86 8.15 -0.42
CA THR A 25 6.32 9.25 -1.26
C THR A 25 7.18 8.76 -2.43
N GLN A 26 7.46 9.66 -3.38
CA GLN A 26 8.47 9.40 -4.40
C GLN A 26 9.84 9.14 -3.78
N ASN A 27 10.22 9.90 -2.74
CA ASN A 27 11.50 9.73 -2.07
C ASN A 27 11.65 8.33 -1.48
N ASP A 28 10.58 7.76 -0.92
CA ASP A 28 10.60 6.39 -0.41
C ASP A 28 10.86 5.37 -1.53
N ILE A 29 10.30 5.60 -2.73
CA ILE A 29 10.50 4.72 -3.89
C ILE A 29 11.92 4.84 -4.43
N GLU A 30 12.42 6.07 -4.57
CA GLU A 30 13.78 6.35 -5.07
C GLU A 30 14.87 5.92 -4.11
N ALA A 31 14.60 6.00 -2.80
CA ALA A 31 15.48 5.47 -1.77
C ALA A 31 15.65 3.95 -1.87
N GLY A 32 14.60 3.24 -2.31
CA GLY A 32 14.63 1.79 -2.45
C GLY A 32 14.74 1.06 -1.11
N LEU A 33 14.74 -0.27 -1.15
CA LEU A 33 14.86 -1.10 0.06
C LEU A 33 16.16 -0.87 0.81
N SER A 34 17.26 -0.51 0.13
CA SER A 34 18.55 -0.30 0.76
C SER A 34 18.60 0.92 1.71
N GLN A 35 17.80 1.96 1.45
CA GLN A 35 17.78 3.19 2.25
C GLN A 35 16.46 3.42 3.00
N GLN A 36 15.39 2.68 2.69
CA GLN A 36 14.14 2.79 3.43
C GLN A 36 14.27 2.33 4.88
N GLN A 37 13.90 3.20 5.82
CA GLN A 37 13.91 2.92 7.26
C GLN A 37 12.50 2.63 7.77
N HIS A 38 11.82 1.67 7.14
CA HIS A 38 10.50 1.23 7.56
C HIS A 38 10.59 -0.11 8.30
N ALA A 39 10.34 -0.10 9.61
CA ALA A 39 10.31 -1.31 10.42
C ALA A 39 9.08 -2.20 10.14
N ASP A 40 8.07 -1.66 9.47
CA ASP A 40 6.75 -2.24 9.26
C ASP A 40 6.42 -2.49 7.78
N ILE A 41 7.42 -2.87 6.96
CA ILE A 41 7.19 -3.20 5.54
C ILE A 41 6.32 -4.46 5.43
N VAL A 42 5.22 -4.36 4.68
CA VAL A 42 4.25 -5.46 4.49
C VAL A 42 4.04 -5.86 3.03
N ALA A 43 4.56 -5.08 2.10
CA ALA A 43 4.58 -5.43 0.68
C ALA A 43 5.83 -4.86 0.01
N ILE A 44 6.28 -5.52 -1.04
CA ILE A 44 7.40 -5.08 -1.88
C ILE A 44 6.87 -4.85 -3.29
N ALA A 45 7.30 -3.74 -3.90
CA ALA A 45 6.99 -3.41 -5.28
C ALA A 45 8.26 -2.94 -6.00
N ASP A 46 8.28 -3.14 -7.31
CA ASP A 46 9.43 -2.97 -8.20
C ASP A 46 9.04 -2.30 -9.52
N HIS A 47 7.79 -1.86 -9.66
CA HIS A 47 7.30 -1.32 -10.91
C HIS A 47 7.89 0.07 -11.19
N ALA A 48 8.21 0.35 -12.45
CA ALA A 48 8.61 1.67 -12.89
C ALA A 48 7.62 2.77 -12.43
N LEU A 49 8.13 3.97 -12.24
CA LEU A 49 7.31 5.16 -12.05
C LEU A 49 6.68 5.54 -13.39
N ASP A 50 5.45 5.07 -13.60
CA ASP A 50 4.67 5.21 -14.84
C ASP A 50 3.68 6.39 -14.74
N LEU A 51 4.16 7.61 -14.99
CA LEU A 51 3.38 8.85 -14.90
C LEU A 51 2.78 9.23 -16.24
N HIS A 52 1.45 9.30 -16.32
CA HIS A 52 0.69 9.68 -17.52
C HIS A 52 0.22 11.15 -17.41
N ALA A 53 1.12 12.10 -17.68
CA ALA A 53 0.86 13.54 -17.70
C ALA A 53 1.63 14.22 -18.85
N GLU A 54 1.37 15.50 -19.15
CA GLU A 54 2.06 16.22 -20.25
C GLU A 54 3.59 16.19 -20.14
N HIS A 55 4.12 16.21 -18.91
CA HIS A 55 5.54 16.06 -18.61
C HIS A 55 5.85 14.74 -17.88
N GLY A 56 4.98 13.74 -18.08
CA GLY A 56 5.12 12.40 -17.52
C GLY A 56 6.15 11.54 -18.23
N GLY A 57 6.24 10.28 -17.84
CA GLY A 57 7.18 9.32 -18.39
C GLY A 57 7.17 8.01 -17.62
N CYS A 58 7.85 7.01 -18.18
CA CYS A 58 8.14 5.76 -17.50
C CYS A 58 9.61 5.77 -17.05
N ARG A 59 9.85 5.76 -15.74
CA ARG A 59 11.20 5.70 -15.17
C ARG A 59 11.40 4.39 -14.42
N GLU A 60 12.36 3.60 -14.90
CA GLU A 60 12.81 2.39 -14.21
C GLU A 60 13.43 2.74 -12.85
N LEU A 61 13.26 1.84 -11.90
CA LEU A 61 13.81 1.97 -10.55
C LEU A 61 15.16 1.27 -10.47
N SER A 62 16.06 1.80 -9.64
CA SER A 62 17.35 1.17 -9.36
C SER A 62 17.22 -0.11 -8.53
N GLU A 63 16.20 -0.17 -7.67
CA GLU A 63 15.91 -1.33 -6.82
C GLU A 63 14.42 -1.35 -6.42
N PRO A 64 13.89 -2.48 -5.91
CA PRO A 64 12.56 -2.55 -5.33
C PRO A 64 12.44 -1.67 -4.08
N TYR A 65 11.20 -1.35 -3.70
CA TYR A 65 10.86 -0.57 -2.51
C TYR A 65 9.79 -1.27 -1.68
N GLY A 66 9.79 -0.99 -0.37
CA GLY A 66 8.82 -1.48 0.59
C GLY A 66 7.65 -0.52 0.78
N ILE A 67 6.49 -1.09 1.13
CA ILE A 67 5.29 -0.35 1.52
C ILE A 67 5.02 -0.63 3.00
N PRO A 68 5.06 0.39 3.88
CA PRO A 68 4.81 0.21 5.30
C PRO A 68 3.32 -0.02 5.59
N PHE A 69 3.02 -0.78 6.64
CA PHE A 69 1.66 -1.08 7.08
C PHE A 69 0.83 0.19 7.37
N ARG A 70 1.50 1.23 7.88
CA ARG A 70 0.87 2.55 8.15
C ARG A 70 0.23 3.21 6.92
N CYS A 71 0.59 2.81 5.69
CA CYS A 71 -0.09 3.25 4.48
C CYS A 71 -1.54 2.74 4.37
N LEU A 72 -1.87 1.66 5.08
CA LEU A 72 -3.20 1.02 5.05
C LEU A 72 -4.12 1.59 6.14
N VAL A 73 -3.57 2.25 7.16
CA VAL A 73 -4.32 2.75 8.33
C VAL A 73 -4.74 4.20 8.07
N PRO A 74 -6.04 4.51 7.90
CA PRO A 74 -6.50 5.89 7.71
C PRO A 74 -6.24 6.72 8.96
N LYS A 75 -5.78 7.96 8.79
CA LYS A 75 -5.51 8.86 9.92
C LYS A 75 -6.78 9.12 10.72
N GLY A 76 -6.74 8.85 12.03
CA GLY A 76 -7.87 9.03 12.95
C GLY A 76 -8.84 7.85 13.05
N PHE A 77 -8.61 6.77 12.30
CA PHE A 77 -9.41 5.55 12.40
C PHE A 77 -8.62 4.42 13.05
N HIS A 78 -9.31 3.64 13.88
CA HIS A 78 -8.71 2.56 14.66
C HIS A 78 -9.43 1.22 14.46
N ASN A 79 -10.35 1.12 13.50
CA ASN A 79 -11.08 -0.10 13.18
C ASN A 79 -11.25 -0.31 11.66
N LEU A 80 -10.45 0.38 10.85
CA LEU A 80 -10.54 0.38 9.39
C LEU A 80 -9.15 0.23 8.77
N LEU A 81 -9.04 -0.63 7.76
CA LEU A 81 -7.86 -0.76 6.90
C LEU A 81 -8.28 -0.57 5.44
N ILE A 82 -7.45 0.11 4.66
CA ILE A 82 -7.63 0.29 3.22
C ILE A 82 -6.50 -0.43 2.48
N ALA A 83 -6.77 -1.66 2.07
CA ALA A 83 -5.85 -2.51 1.31
C ALA A 83 -6.20 -2.53 -0.18
N SER A 84 -6.20 -1.36 -0.81
CA SER A 84 -6.56 -1.21 -2.23
C SER A 84 -5.74 -0.09 -2.88
N ARG A 85 -6.04 0.23 -4.14
CA ARG A 85 -5.48 1.40 -4.83
C ARG A 85 -5.77 2.74 -4.13
N ALA A 86 -6.75 2.76 -3.21
CA ALA A 86 -7.09 3.92 -2.40
C ALA A 86 -6.23 4.07 -1.13
N ALA A 87 -5.28 3.16 -0.88
CA ALA A 87 -4.33 3.26 0.23
C ALA A 87 -3.46 4.54 0.12
N SER A 88 -2.75 4.86 1.20
CA SER A 88 -2.12 6.16 1.33
C SER A 88 -0.80 6.29 0.59
N PHE A 89 -0.91 6.75 -0.66
CA PHE A 89 0.20 6.98 -1.57
C PHE A 89 0.14 8.39 -2.13
N SER A 90 1.31 9.03 -2.26
CA SER A 90 1.46 10.23 -3.08
C SER A 90 1.04 9.93 -4.54
N HIS A 91 0.71 10.97 -5.31
CA HIS A 91 0.39 10.82 -6.74
C HIS A 91 1.46 10.03 -7.49
N ILE A 92 2.73 10.38 -7.25
CA ILE A 92 3.85 9.73 -7.92
C ILE A 92 4.04 8.29 -7.44
N ALA A 93 3.91 8.03 -6.14
CA ALA A 93 4.02 6.65 -5.66
C ALA A 93 2.90 5.74 -6.16
N ALA A 94 1.67 6.27 -6.25
CA ALA A 94 0.51 5.56 -6.75
C ALA A 94 0.71 5.10 -8.21
N SER A 95 1.49 5.82 -9.01
CA SER A 95 1.76 5.47 -10.40
C SER A 95 2.43 4.09 -10.52
N SER A 96 3.30 3.75 -9.56
CA SER A 96 4.03 2.48 -9.48
C SER A 96 3.29 1.41 -8.65
N CYS A 97 2.80 1.73 -7.45
CA CYS A 97 2.32 0.71 -6.51
C CYS A 97 0.88 0.20 -6.77
N ARG A 98 0.15 0.75 -7.76
CA ARG A 98 -1.28 0.42 -8.01
C ARG A 98 -1.53 -0.88 -8.77
N LEU A 99 -0.49 -1.66 -9.08
CA LEU A 99 -0.60 -2.93 -9.78
C LEU A 99 -1.28 -4.00 -8.92
N SER A 100 -2.03 -4.90 -9.55
CA SER A 100 -2.74 -5.99 -8.85
C SER A 100 -1.81 -6.83 -7.96
N ARG A 101 -0.57 -7.10 -8.39
CA ARG A 101 0.43 -7.83 -7.58
C ARG A 101 0.70 -7.16 -6.23
N THR A 102 0.78 -5.83 -6.21
CA THR A 102 1.02 -5.07 -4.99
C THR A 102 -0.24 -5.03 -4.14
N ILE A 103 -1.40 -4.78 -4.75
CA ILE A 103 -2.68 -4.74 -4.04
C ILE A 103 -3.01 -6.08 -3.38
N MET A 104 -2.68 -7.21 -4.01
CA MET A 104 -2.83 -8.54 -3.41
C MET A 104 -1.98 -8.71 -2.15
N GLN A 105 -0.72 -8.24 -2.17
CA GLN A 105 0.14 -8.24 -0.98
C GLN A 105 -0.44 -7.38 0.14
N LEU A 106 -0.96 -6.18 -0.17
CA LEU A 106 -1.62 -5.33 0.82
C LEU A 106 -2.85 -6.02 1.43
N GLY A 107 -3.65 -6.69 0.61
CA GLY A 107 -4.82 -7.46 1.06
C GLY A 107 -4.43 -8.59 2.01
N GLN A 108 -3.38 -9.34 1.67
CA GLN A 108 -2.84 -10.39 2.53
C GLN A 108 -2.31 -9.82 3.85
N ALA A 109 -1.55 -8.72 3.80
CA ALA A 109 -1.05 -8.03 4.98
C ALA A 109 -2.18 -7.56 5.91
N ALA A 110 -3.24 -6.96 5.34
CA ALA A 110 -4.41 -6.55 6.10
C ALA A 110 -5.10 -7.74 6.77
N GLY A 111 -5.34 -8.83 6.04
CA GLY A 111 -5.93 -10.05 6.58
C GLY A 111 -5.10 -10.68 7.70
N MET A 112 -3.78 -10.77 7.52
CA MET A 112 -2.87 -11.34 8.53
C MET A 112 -2.80 -10.48 9.80
N SER A 113 -2.87 -9.15 9.67
CA SER A 113 -2.84 -8.24 10.84
C SER A 113 -4.00 -8.51 11.81
N LEU A 114 -5.15 -8.96 11.30
CA LEU A 114 -6.35 -9.25 12.09
C LEU A 114 -6.29 -10.62 12.79
N ARG A 115 -5.39 -11.52 12.41
CA ARG A 115 -5.30 -12.88 12.97
C ARG A 115 -4.88 -12.88 14.45
N GLY A 116 -4.12 -11.89 14.88
CA GLY A 116 -3.73 -11.68 16.29
C GLY A 116 -4.66 -10.75 17.07
N ALA A 117 -5.61 -10.09 16.39
CA ALA A 117 -6.50 -9.13 17.04
C ALA A 117 -7.46 -9.85 17.98
N LYS A 118 -7.31 -9.64 19.30
CA LYS A 118 -8.36 -10.01 20.26
C LYS A 118 -9.61 -9.19 19.93
N ARG A 119 -10.81 -9.72 20.21
CA ARG A 119 -12.08 -8.95 20.26
C ARG A 119 -12.03 -7.96 21.44
N GLN A 120 -11.07 -7.05 21.41
CA GLN A 120 -10.94 -5.92 22.31
C GLN A 120 -11.00 -4.66 21.46
N PRO A 121 -11.47 -3.53 22.00
CA PRO A 121 -11.48 -2.25 21.30
C PRO A 121 -10.07 -1.65 21.10
N SER A 122 -9.02 -2.48 21.08
CA SER A 122 -7.67 -2.09 20.71
C SER A 122 -7.61 -1.77 19.22
N GLY A 123 -7.15 -0.56 18.88
CA GLY A 123 -7.15 -0.07 17.51
C GLY A 123 -6.31 -0.88 16.54
N VAL A 124 -6.62 -0.88 15.24
CA VAL A 124 -5.80 -1.56 14.20
C VAL A 124 -4.36 -1.06 14.17
N SER A 125 -4.11 0.16 14.66
CA SER A 125 -2.76 0.72 14.85
C SER A 125 -1.92 -0.04 15.87
N SER A 126 -2.53 -0.73 16.85
CA SER A 126 -1.83 -1.57 17.83
C SER A 126 -1.51 -2.98 17.32
N LEU A 127 -2.05 -3.40 16.17
CA LEU A 127 -1.76 -4.72 15.56
C LEU A 127 -0.37 -4.79 14.90
N ARG A 128 0.41 -3.71 15.00
CA ARG A 128 1.72 -3.51 14.39
C ARG A 128 2.78 -4.51 14.85
N SER A 129 2.67 -5.05 16.07
CA SER A 129 3.70 -5.89 16.70
C SER A 129 3.34 -7.37 16.84
N GLU A 130 2.06 -7.70 17.07
CA GLU A 130 1.71 -9.05 17.54
C GLU A 130 1.62 -10.08 16.42
N ALA A 131 1.15 -9.72 15.22
CA ALA A 131 0.92 -10.69 14.15
C ALA A 131 2.19 -11.03 13.32
N TRP A 132 3.11 -10.07 13.18
CA TRP A 132 4.26 -10.20 12.27
C TRP A 132 5.47 -10.92 12.89
N HIS A 133 5.68 -10.79 14.20
CA HIS A 133 6.75 -11.50 14.90
C HIS A 133 6.37 -12.94 15.27
N GLU A 134 5.09 -13.21 15.53
CA GLU A 134 4.62 -14.54 15.95
C GLU A 134 4.73 -15.59 14.82
N GLY A 135 4.58 -15.17 13.55
CA GLY A 135 4.74 -16.03 12.38
C GLY A 135 6.19 -16.40 12.02
N ARG A 136 7.19 -15.86 12.72
CA ARG A 136 8.62 -16.15 12.53
C ARG A 136 9.21 -17.08 13.59
N ARG A 137 8.43 -17.57 14.55
CA ARG A 137 8.93 -18.63 15.45
C ARG A 137 9.13 -19.89 14.62
N PRO A 138 10.37 -20.41 14.47
CA PRO A 138 10.55 -21.72 13.87
C PRO A 138 9.76 -22.72 14.72
N SER A 139 8.93 -23.53 14.09
CA SER A 139 8.37 -24.73 14.72
C SER A 139 9.53 -25.60 15.24
N PRO A 140 9.36 -26.25 16.41
CA PRO A 140 10.42 -27.04 17.04
C PRO A 140 10.94 -28.16 16.14
#